data_AF-A0A3C1SRU1-F1
#
_entry.id   AF-A0A3C1SRU1-F1
#
_cell.length_a   1.000
_cell.length_b   1.000
_cell.length_c   1.000
_cell.angle_alpha   90.00
_cell.angle_beta   90.00
_cell.angle_gamma   90.00
#
_symmetry.space_group_name_H-M   'P 1'
#
loop_
_entity.id
_entity.type
_entity.pdbx_description
1 polymer ?
#
loop_
_entity_poly.entity_id
_entity_poly.type
_entity_poly.pdbx_seq_one_letter_code
_entity_poly.pdbx_strand_id
1 'polypeptide(L)'
;MPKAVAVFFSSLLYLVSGLHVLFWAFIVWRLITVPENHSSLDIKIFNVLSYSLIGLALLVALTRRRFYVPLAAAVLALASLMGVHYLDRNNLMLQYETWISRGMPEKGAPAKTDSSP
;
A
#
# COMPACT_ATOMS: atom_id res chain seq x y z
N MET A 1 2.68 30.05 -0.24
CA MET A 1 2.36 29.25 0.96
C MET A 1 3.26 29.67 2.12
N PRO A 2 2.73 29.91 3.33
CA PRO A 2 3.56 30.28 4.49
C PRO A 2 4.61 29.19 4.79
N LYS A 3 5.79 29.60 5.26
CA LYS A 3 6.91 28.67 5.55
C LYS A 3 6.50 27.56 6.53
N ALA A 4 5.74 27.89 7.56
CA ALA A 4 5.22 26.93 8.53
C ALA A 4 4.33 25.85 7.88
N VAL A 5 3.44 26.26 6.97
CA VAL A 5 2.55 25.36 6.23
C VAL A 5 3.37 24.44 5.31
N ALA A 6 4.41 24.98 4.64
CA ALA A 6 5.30 24.17 3.81
C ALA A 6 6.10 23.14 4.59
N VAL A 7 6.55 23.49 5.80
CA VAL A 7 7.22 22.55 6.71
C VAL A 7 6.24 21.46 7.16
N PHE A 8 5.04 21.84 7.60
CA PHE A 8 4.00 20.89 8.03
C PHE A 8 3.72 19.81 6.99
N PHE A 9 3.40 20.19 5.74
CA PHE A 9 3.13 19.21 4.68
C PHE A 9 4.35 18.36 4.32
N SER A 10 5.57 18.91 4.44
CA SER A 10 6.78 18.13 4.20
C SER A 10 7.00 17.09 5.31
N SER A 11 6.79 17.47 6.57
CA SER A 11 6.86 16.54 7.70
C SER A 11 5.80 15.44 7.59
N LEU A 12 4.58 15.81 7.17
CA LEU A 12 3.50 14.85 6.95
C LEU A 12 3.84 13.89 5.80
N LEU A 13 4.42 14.38 4.70
CA LEU A 13 4.89 13.53 3.59
C LEU A 13 5.91 12.48 4.09
N TYR A 14 6.90 12.89 4.88
CA TYR A 14 7.90 11.96 5.43
C TYR A 14 7.29 10.96 6.41
N LEU A 15 6.37 11.40 7.28
CA LEU A 15 5.67 10.52 8.20
C LEU A 15 4.89 9.44 7.46
N VAL A 16 4.09 9.83 6.47
CA VAL A 16 3.27 8.89 5.66
C VAL A 16 4.16 7.96 4.83
N SER A 17 5.29 8.46 4.32
CA SER A 17 6.29 7.63 3.64
C SER A 17 6.93 6.61 4.60
N GLY A 18 7.24 7.02 5.84
CA GLY A 18 7.74 6.12 6.87
C GLY A 18 6.72 5.03 7.23
N LEU A 19 5.43 5.37 7.33
CA LEU A 19 4.36 4.40 7.54
C LEU A 19 4.26 3.38 6.40
N HIS A 20 4.54 3.78 5.14
CA HIS A 20 4.61 2.84 4.01
C HIS A 20 5.77 1.86 4.16
N VAL A 21 6.94 2.33 4.59
CA VAL A 21 8.11 1.46 4.82
C VAL A 21 7.81 0.46 5.93
N LEU A 22 7.21 0.91 7.04
CA LEU A 22 6.81 0.03 8.14
C LEU A 22 5.76 -0.99 7.71
N PHE A 23 4.78 -0.57 6.92
CA PHE A 23 3.78 -1.48 6.35
C PHE A 23 4.45 -2.57 5.51
N TRP A 24 5.32 -2.21 4.57
CA TRP A 24 5.99 -3.20 3.72
C TRP A 24 6.94 -4.10 4.50
N ALA A 25 7.64 -3.57 5.51
CA ALA A 25 8.44 -4.39 6.43
C ALA A 25 7.57 -5.43 7.15
N PHE A 26 6.39 -5.03 7.64
CA PHE A 26 5.43 -5.94 8.25
C PHE A 26 4.91 -6.99 7.25
N ILE A 27 4.55 -6.59 6.03
CA ILE A 27 4.08 -7.51 4.99
C ILE A 27 5.15 -8.55 4.66
N VAL A 28 6.39 -8.12 4.40
CA VAL A 28 7.50 -9.03 4.10
C VAL A 28 7.73 -9.98 5.27
N TRP A 29 7.83 -9.46 6.50
CA TRP A 29 7.98 -10.28 7.70
C TRP A 29 6.86 -11.32 7.84
N ARG A 30 5.60 -10.92 7.63
CA ARG A 30 4.46 -11.83 7.72
C ARG A 30 4.52 -12.91 6.64
N LEU A 31 4.85 -12.55 5.40
CA LEU A 31 4.91 -13.50 4.30
C LEU A 31 5.97 -14.58 4.50
N ILE A 32 7.10 -14.25 5.14
CA ILE A 32 8.20 -15.20 5.40
C ILE A 32 8.00 -16.02 6.69
N THR A 33 7.32 -15.48 7.70
CA THR A 33 7.20 -16.14 9.02
C THR A 33 5.88 -16.87 9.22
N VAL A 34 4.80 -16.43 8.56
CA VAL A 34 3.45 -16.96 8.73
C VAL A 34 3.07 -17.77 7.48
N PRO A 35 2.87 -19.09 7.61
CA PRO A 35 2.52 -19.94 6.47
C PRO A 35 1.12 -19.64 5.91
N GLU A 36 0.20 -19.14 6.74
CA GLU A 36 -1.17 -18.80 6.36
C GLU A 36 -1.23 -17.56 5.46
N ASN A 37 -2.09 -17.60 4.45
CA ASN A 37 -2.35 -16.48 3.53
C ASN A 37 -3.55 -15.62 3.92
N HIS A 38 -4.17 -15.85 5.09
CA HIS A 38 -5.33 -15.10 5.55
C HIS A 38 -5.09 -14.45 6.92
N SER A 39 -5.70 -13.30 7.15
CA SER A 39 -5.68 -12.58 8.43
C SER A 39 -7.03 -11.94 8.73
N SER A 40 -7.26 -11.57 9.99
CA SER A 40 -8.38 -10.71 10.38
C SER A 40 -8.27 -9.29 9.81
N LEU A 41 -7.10 -8.89 9.31
CA LEU A 41 -6.85 -7.57 8.75
C LEU A 41 -7.14 -7.55 7.25
N ASP A 42 -7.87 -6.53 6.79
CA ASP A 42 -7.99 -6.18 5.37
C ASP A 42 -6.86 -5.24 4.96
N ILE A 43 -5.90 -5.77 4.18
CA ILE A 43 -4.77 -4.99 3.67
C ILE A 43 -5.20 -3.91 2.67
N LYS A 44 -6.39 -3.99 2.07
CA LYS A 44 -6.88 -2.98 1.11
C LYS A 44 -7.14 -1.64 1.77
N ILE A 45 -7.34 -1.61 3.09
CA ILE A 45 -7.42 -0.36 3.87
C ILE A 45 -6.15 0.49 3.68
N PHE A 46 -4.98 -0.12 3.46
CA PHE A 46 -3.73 0.61 3.18
C PHE A 46 -3.73 1.37 1.84
N ASN A 47 -4.67 1.09 0.94
CA ASN A 47 -4.83 1.89 -0.28
C ASN A 47 -5.19 3.34 0.05
N VAL A 48 -5.96 3.59 1.12
CA VAL A 48 -6.29 4.95 1.59
C VAL A 48 -5.03 5.74 1.95
N LEU A 49 -4.08 5.07 2.62
CA LEU A 49 -2.79 5.67 2.96
C LEU A 49 -1.98 6.00 1.69
N SER A 50 -2.03 5.12 0.68
CA SER A 50 -1.34 5.32 -0.60
C SER A 50 -1.95 6.48 -1.39
N TYR A 51 -3.28 6.58 -1.49
CA TYR A 51 -3.95 7.72 -2.13
C TYR A 51 -3.63 9.04 -1.42
N SER A 52 -3.59 9.02 -0.09
CA SER A 52 -3.20 10.17 0.71
C SER A 52 -1.75 10.58 0.43
N LEU A 53 -0.83 9.62 0.27
CA LEU A 53 0.57 9.90 -0.07
C LEU A 53 0.71 10.51 -1.47
N ILE A 54 -0.06 10.05 -2.46
CA ILE A 54 -0.11 10.66 -3.80
C ILE A 54 -0.59 12.11 -3.71
N GLY A 55 -1.68 12.36 -3.00
CA GLY A 55 -2.20 13.72 -2.81
C GLY A 55 -1.19 14.65 -2.13
N LEU A 56 -0.52 14.18 -1.08
CA LEU A 56 0.54 14.92 -0.39
C LEU A 56 1.75 15.16 -1.30
N ALA A 57 2.16 14.17 -2.08
CA ALA A 57 3.25 14.31 -3.03
C ALA A 57 2.93 15.41 -4.06
N LEU A 58 1.75 15.37 -4.67
CA LEU A 58 1.31 16.42 -5.61
C LEU A 58 1.29 17.80 -4.95
N LEU A 59 0.72 17.92 -3.75
CA LEU A 59 0.66 19.19 -3.02
C LEU A 59 2.07 19.75 -2.71
N VAL A 60 2.99 18.89 -2.27
CA VAL A 60 4.37 19.30 -1.97
C VAL A 60 5.14 19.62 -3.27
N ALA A 61 4.93 18.88 -4.35
CA ALA A 61 5.55 19.13 -5.65
C ALA A 61 5.14 20.48 -6.23
N LEU A 62 3.87 20.86 -6.11
CA LEU A 62 3.36 22.16 -6.59
C LEU A 62 3.88 23.35 -5.76
N THR A 63 4.31 23.11 -4.52
CA THR A 63 4.71 24.18 -3.59
C THR A 63 6.22 24.29 -3.39
N ARG A 64 7.02 23.33 -3.87
CA ARG A 64 8.48 23.27 -3.69
C ARG A 64 9.20 23.16 -5.04
N ARG A 65 10.36 23.82 -5.16
CA ARG A 65 11.26 23.67 -6.33
C ARG A 65 11.94 22.29 -6.43
N ARG A 66 12.00 21.51 -5.35
CA ARG A 66 12.67 20.20 -5.33
C ARG A 66 11.67 19.09 -5.59
N PHE A 67 11.70 18.56 -6.81
CA PHE A 67 10.72 17.58 -7.29
C PHE A 67 11.04 16.13 -6.87
N TYR A 68 12.29 15.81 -6.55
CA TYR A 68 12.73 14.43 -6.30
C TYR A 68 12.04 13.75 -5.12
N VAL A 69 11.83 14.45 -4.00
CA VAL A 69 11.21 13.88 -2.80
C VAL A 69 9.73 13.58 -3.02
N PRO A 70 8.90 14.53 -3.53
CA PRO A 70 7.55 14.23 -3.95
C PRO A 70 7.44 13.11 -4.99
N LEU A 71 8.35 13.09 -5.97
CA LEU A 71 8.37 12.04 -7.00
C LEU A 71 8.62 10.67 -6.37
N ALA A 72 9.61 10.53 -5.50
CA ALA A 72 9.90 9.28 -4.80
C ALA A 72 8.71 8.82 -3.95
N ALA A 73 8.03 9.75 -3.26
CA ALA A 73 6.83 9.45 -2.49
C ALA A 73 5.67 8.98 -3.37
N ALA A 74 5.46 9.60 -4.53
CA ALA A 74 4.44 9.18 -5.48
C ALA A 74 4.75 7.79 -6.07
N VAL A 75 6.00 7.52 -6.42
CA VAL A 75 6.45 6.19 -6.88
C VAL A 75 6.23 5.14 -5.79
N LEU A 76 6.59 5.44 -4.54
CA LEU A 76 6.35 4.54 -3.41
C LEU A 76 4.85 4.23 -3.24
N ALA A 77 3.99 5.25 -3.33
CA ALA A 77 2.55 5.06 -3.22
C ALA A 77 1.98 4.19 -4.35
N LEU A 78 2.41 4.44 -5.60
CA LEU A 78 1.99 3.63 -6.75
C LEU A 78 2.48 2.18 -6.63
N ALA A 79 3.74 1.99 -6.24
CA ALA A 79 4.30 0.67 -5.96
C ALA A 79 3.54 -0.04 -4.83
N SER A 80 3.11 0.69 -3.79
CA SER A 80 2.27 0.16 -2.73
C SER A 80 0.91 -0.31 -3.24
N LEU A 81 0.21 0.50 -4.04
CA LEU A 81 -1.07 0.12 -4.64
C LEU A 81 -0.93 -1.13 -5.52
N MET A 82 0.10 -1.16 -6.37
CA MET A 82 0.40 -2.32 -7.20
C MET A 82 0.73 -3.56 -6.35
N GLY A 83 1.50 -3.39 -5.29
CA GLY A 83 1.88 -4.46 -4.38
C GLY A 83 0.68 -5.03 -3.64
N VAL A 84 -0.20 -4.19 -3.08
CA VAL A 84 -1.46 -4.65 -2.44
C VAL A 84 -2.33 -5.39 -3.44
N HIS A 85 -2.47 -4.86 -4.66
CA HIS A 85 -3.21 -5.53 -5.72
C HIS A 85 -2.60 -6.90 -6.07
N TYR A 86 -1.27 -6.98 -6.17
CA TYR A 86 -0.54 -8.21 -6.43
C TYR A 86 -0.74 -9.24 -5.32
N LEU A 87 -0.66 -8.83 -4.05
CA LEU A 87 -0.90 -9.71 -2.89
C LEU A 87 -2.32 -10.29 -2.89
N ASP A 88 -3.32 -9.47 -3.21
CA ASP A 88 -4.72 -9.90 -3.29
C ASP A 88 -4.95 -10.84 -4.48
N ARG A 89 -4.38 -10.54 -5.65
CA ARG A 89 -4.52 -11.35 -6.87
C ARG A 89 -3.86 -12.72 -6.76
N ASN A 90 -2.75 -12.83 -6.03
CA ASN A 90 -2.01 -14.08 -5.86
C ASN A 90 -2.35 -14.80 -4.55
N ASN A 91 -3.44 -14.40 -3.88
CA ASN A 91 -3.89 -14.97 -2.60
C ASN A 91 -2.74 -15.12 -1.59
N LEU A 92 -1.90 -14.10 -1.47
CA LEU A 92 -0.73 -14.09 -0.58
C LEU A 92 -1.10 -13.56 0.80
N MET A 93 -2.03 -12.61 0.84
CA MET A 93 -2.53 -12.00 2.07
C MET A 93 -3.96 -11.49 1.86
N LEU A 94 -4.92 -12.31 2.29
CA LEU A 94 -6.35 -12.05 2.21
C LEU A 94 -6.93 -11.74 3.59
N GLN A 95 -8.03 -11.02 3.61
CA GLN A 95 -8.89 -10.99 4.78
C GLN A 95 -9.57 -12.36 4.94
N TYR A 96 -9.77 -12.83 6.17
CA TYR A 96 -10.36 -14.15 6.46
C TYR A 96 -11.68 -14.39 5.73
N GLU A 97 -12.59 -13.41 5.75
CA GLU A 97 -13.88 -13.49 5.09
C GLU A 97 -13.74 -13.58 3.56
N THR A 98 -12.73 -12.90 3.00
CA THR A 98 -12.40 -12.97 1.57
C THR A 98 -11.75 -14.32 1.21
N TRP A 99 -10.93 -14.88 2.10
CA TRP A 99 -10.33 -16.20 1.88
C TRP A 99 -11.39 -17.29 1.87
N ILE A 100 -12.36 -17.25 2.80
CA ILE A 100 -13.51 -18.17 2.79
C ILE A 100 -14.34 -18.01 1.51
N SER A 101 -14.69 -16.77 1.15
CA SER A 101 -15.55 -16.53 -0.03
C SER A 101 -14.88 -16.95 -1.35
N ARG A 102 -13.55 -16.97 -1.40
CA ARG A 102 -12.77 -17.48 -2.54
C ARG A 102 -12.54 -19.01 -2.50
N GLY A 103 -13.14 -19.72 -1.56
CA GLY A 103 -13.01 -21.18 -1.45
C GLY A 103 -11.70 -21.63 -0.85
N MET A 104 -11.14 -20.87 0.10
CA MET A 104 -9.94 -21.20 0.86
C MET A 104 -8.71 -21.51 -0.03
N PRO A 105 -8.32 -20.60 -0.95
CA PRO A 105 -7.19 -20.84 -1.84
C PRO A 105 -5.88 -20.99 -1.05
N GLU A 106 -5.00 -21.83 -1.57
CA GLU A 106 -3.63 -21.97 -1.07
C GLU A 106 -2.80 -20.70 -1.31
N LYS A 107 -1.75 -20.51 -0.51
CA LYS A 107 -0.85 -19.36 -0.59
C LYS A 107 -0.11 -19.35 -1.93
N GLY A 108 -0.25 -18.27 -2.69
CA GLY A 108 0.41 -18.12 -3.99
C GLY A 108 -0.35 -18.75 -5.16
N ALA A 109 -1.47 -19.42 -4.92
CA ALA A 109 -2.37 -19.83 -5.99
C ALA A 109 -2.94 -18.57 -6.66
N PRO A 110 -2.92 -18.45 -7.99
CA PRO A 110 -3.57 -17.32 -8.66
C PRO A 110 -5.06 -17.32 -8.32
N ALA A 111 -5.63 -16.13 -8.10
CA ALA A 111 -7.08 -16.00 -7.96
C ALA A 111 -7.73 -16.65 -9.18
N LYS A 112 -8.72 -17.52 -8.95
CA LYS A 112 -9.56 -18.05 -10.03
C LYS A 112 -10.14 -16.83 -10.74
N THR A 113 -9.62 -16.52 -11.92
CA THR A 113 -10.29 -15.61 -12.83
C THR A 113 -11.58 -16.32 -13.16
N ASP A 114 -12.72 -15.73 -12.82
CA ASP A 114 -13.99 -16.21 -13.34
C ASP A 114 -13.80 -16.35 -14.85
N SER A 115 -13.69 -17.59 -15.32
CA SER A 115 -13.91 -17.92 -16.71
C SER A 115 -15.38 -17.63 -16.93
N SER A 116 -15.70 -16.37 -17.21
CA SER A 116 -17.01 -16.01 -17.71
C SER A 116 -17.23 -16.79 -19.01
N PRO A 117 -18.38 -17.47 -19.18
CA PRO A 117 -18.81 -17.91 -20.50
C PRO A 117 -18.98 -16.71 -21.45
#